data_AF-A0A4V0XAF0-F1
#
_entry.id   AF-A0A4V0XAF0-F1
#
_cell.length_a   1.000
_cell.length_b   1.000
_cell.length_c   1.000
_cell.angle_alpha   90.00
_cell.angle_beta   90.00
_cell.angle_gamma   90.00
#
_symmetry.space_group_name_H-M   'P 1'
#
loop_
_entity.id
_entity.type
_entity.pdbx_description
1 polymer ?
#
loop_
_entity_poly.entity_id
_entity_poly.type
_entity_poly.pdbx_seq_one_letter_code
_entity_poly.pdbx_strand_id
1 'polypeptide(L)'
;MGITNADSASFPLSNDRHIVGTRRKAREKVMQLLVACSTGEIAWEEIFPHIVQRDFNFNDQETEPQKLLTPEEVMELESDTRIHWDDSELQFMKDLTTRTMEEMEYSDGLIERFAQNWELDRIALIDRILLRMAVAELIHFTEIPTKVTINEIIELAKGYSTDKSNVFINGVLDAVVVELTTSERLKKIGRGLHE
;
A
#
# COMPACT_ATOMS: atom_id res chain seq x y z
N MET A 1 -3.25 58.17 20.48
CA MET A 1 -2.19 57.15 20.63
C MET A 1 -2.61 56.22 21.75
N GLY A 2 -2.69 54.91 21.49
CA GLY A 2 -3.11 53.90 22.46
C GLY A 2 -4.06 52.92 21.81
N ILE A 3 -3.48 51.95 21.10
CA ILE A 3 -4.13 50.96 20.26
C ILE A 3 -4.91 49.98 21.14
N THR A 4 -6.13 49.69 20.71
CA THR A 4 -7.04 48.66 21.22
C THR A 4 -6.37 47.29 21.26
N ASN A 5 -6.41 46.62 22.42
CA ASN A 5 -6.15 45.19 22.54
C ASN A 5 -7.21 44.46 21.73
N ALA A 6 -6.88 44.14 20.47
CA ALA A 6 -7.63 43.23 19.65
C ALA A 6 -7.37 41.80 20.13
N ASP A 7 -8.46 41.05 20.20
CA ASP A 7 -8.59 39.65 20.55
C ASP A 7 -7.35 38.80 20.25
N SER A 8 -6.85 38.13 21.29
CA SER A 8 -6.12 36.88 21.15
C SER A 8 -7.07 35.82 20.61
N ALA A 9 -7.45 35.94 19.34
CA ALA A 9 -7.88 34.82 18.54
C ALA A 9 -6.65 33.92 18.40
N SER A 10 -6.47 33.06 19.39
CA SER A 10 -5.67 31.85 19.30
C SER A 10 -5.97 31.23 17.95
N PHE A 11 -5.03 31.32 17.01
CA PHE A 11 -5.07 30.52 15.79
C PHE A 11 -5.37 29.08 16.23
N PRO A 12 -6.46 28.45 15.78
CA PRO A 12 -6.71 27.07 16.13
C PRO A 12 -5.78 26.27 15.23
N LEU A 13 -4.49 26.18 15.59
CA LEU A 13 -3.65 25.12 15.06
C LEU A 13 -4.33 23.83 15.51
N SER A 14 -5.01 23.19 14.55
CA SER A 14 -5.66 21.91 14.73
C SER A 14 -4.61 20.96 15.29
N ASN A 15 -4.93 20.25 16.38
CA ASN A 15 -4.08 19.20 16.94
C ASN A 15 -3.58 18.34 15.79
N ASP A 16 -2.26 18.30 15.60
CA ASP A 16 -1.57 17.54 14.55
C ASP A 16 -2.12 16.11 14.55
N ARG A 17 -3.06 15.83 13.63
CA ARG A 17 -3.85 14.60 13.66
C ARG A 17 -3.01 13.47 13.08
N HIS A 18 -2.00 12.99 13.79
CA HIS A 18 -1.19 11.90 13.26
C HIS A 18 -2.00 10.60 13.18
N ILE A 19 -1.92 9.90 12.04
CA ILE A 19 -2.44 8.55 11.92
C ILE A 19 -1.29 7.56 12.10
N VAL A 20 -1.46 6.60 13.00
CA VAL A 20 -0.49 5.52 13.19
C VAL A 20 -0.58 4.56 12.00
N GLY A 21 0.58 4.18 11.47
CA GLY A 21 0.72 3.15 10.45
C GLY A 21 0.19 1.82 10.94
N THR A 22 -0.43 1.04 10.04
CA THR A 22 -0.88 -0.32 10.34
C THR A 22 -0.49 -1.23 9.18
N ARG A 23 -0.46 -2.54 9.41
CA ARG A 23 -0.22 -3.54 8.35
C ARG A 23 -1.18 -3.41 7.17
N ARG A 24 -2.43 -3.03 7.42
CA ARG A 24 -3.41 -2.76 6.35
C ARG A 24 -2.97 -1.58 5.48
N LYS A 25 -2.64 -0.44 6.11
CA LYS A 25 -2.14 0.74 5.38
C LYS A 25 -0.80 0.48 4.70
N ALA A 26 0.06 -0.34 5.31
CA ALA A 26 1.35 -0.73 4.74
C ALA A 26 1.16 -1.46 3.40
N ARG A 27 0.23 -2.44 3.33
CA ARG A 27 -0.11 -3.11 2.06
C ARG A 27 -0.65 -2.14 1.02
N GLU A 28 -1.49 -1.20 1.43
CA GLU A 28 -2.00 -0.16 0.54
C GLU A 28 -0.86 0.67 -0.09
N LYS A 29 0.15 1.05 0.72
CA LYS A 29 1.33 1.78 0.24
C LYS A 29 2.22 0.95 -0.66
N VAL A 30 2.42 -0.34 -0.35
CA VAL A 30 3.16 -1.27 -1.21
C VAL A 30 2.45 -1.43 -2.56
N MET A 31 1.12 -1.56 -2.58
CA MET A 31 0.36 -1.58 -3.83
C MET A 31 0.57 -0.29 -4.64
N GLN A 32 0.44 0.89 -4.02
CA GLN A 32 0.69 2.18 -4.69
C GLN A 32 2.11 2.27 -5.27
N LEU A 33 3.10 1.79 -4.50
CA LEU A 33 4.50 1.73 -4.92
C LEU A 33 4.70 0.81 -6.14
N LEU A 34 4.16 -0.40 -6.10
CA LEU A 34 4.25 -1.33 -7.22
C LEU A 34 3.52 -0.83 -8.47
N VAL A 35 2.38 -0.13 -8.31
CA VAL A 35 1.70 0.55 -9.43
C VAL A 35 2.63 1.61 -10.02
N ALA A 36 3.23 2.47 -9.19
CA ALA A 36 4.14 3.50 -9.67
C ALA A 36 5.33 2.91 -10.44
N CYS A 37 5.96 1.85 -9.90
CA CYS A 37 7.05 1.11 -10.57
C CYS A 37 6.61 0.44 -11.88
N SER A 38 5.36 0.02 -12.01
CA SER A 38 4.86 -0.58 -13.26
C SER A 38 4.64 0.43 -14.38
N THR A 39 4.50 1.71 -14.02
CA THR A 39 4.25 2.82 -14.97
C THR A 39 5.49 3.64 -15.31
N GLY A 40 6.58 3.51 -14.53
CA GLY A 40 7.80 4.28 -14.69
C GLY A 40 9.05 3.40 -14.73
N GLU A 41 10.18 3.99 -15.14
CA GLU A 41 11.49 3.30 -15.17
C GLU A 41 12.32 3.53 -13.89
N ILE A 42 11.66 3.96 -12.82
CA ILE A 42 12.32 4.34 -11.56
C ILE A 42 12.27 3.16 -10.58
N ALA A 43 13.41 2.88 -9.94
CA ALA A 43 13.52 1.85 -8.92
C ALA A 43 12.62 2.15 -7.71
N TRP A 44 12.05 1.11 -7.08
CA TRP A 44 11.11 1.32 -5.98
C TRP A 44 11.76 2.01 -4.78
N GLU A 45 13.06 1.83 -4.58
CA GLU A 45 13.85 2.45 -3.51
C GLU A 45 13.86 3.97 -3.62
N GLU A 46 13.83 4.51 -4.84
CA GLU A 46 13.77 5.95 -5.09
C GLU A 46 12.35 6.50 -4.89
N ILE A 47 11.32 5.71 -5.23
CA ILE A 47 9.91 6.10 -5.08
C ILE A 47 9.43 5.95 -3.63
N PHE A 48 9.98 4.99 -2.88
CA PHE A 48 9.56 4.63 -1.52
C PHE A 48 9.46 5.83 -0.56
N PRO A 49 10.48 6.69 -0.38
CA PRO A 49 10.37 7.83 0.53
C PRO A 49 9.25 8.81 0.12
N HIS A 50 9.02 8.99 -1.19
CA HIS A 50 7.98 9.89 -1.69
C HIS A 50 6.56 9.35 -1.44
N ILE A 51 6.35 8.04 -1.57
CA ILE A 51 5.02 7.43 -1.35
C ILE A 51 4.75 7.18 0.14
N VAL A 52 5.75 6.71 0.89
CA VAL A 52 5.59 6.25 2.27
C VAL A 52 5.79 7.37 3.28
N GLN A 53 6.84 8.19 3.08
CA GLN A 53 7.20 9.28 4.01
C GLN A 53 6.67 10.64 3.56
N ARG A 54 6.19 10.72 2.30
CA ARG A 54 5.74 11.96 1.64
C ARG A 54 6.79 13.05 1.69
N ASP A 55 8.06 12.64 1.53
CA ASP A 55 9.16 13.60 1.39
C ASP A 55 9.08 14.22 -0.01
N PHE A 56 8.15 15.15 -0.20
CA PHE A 56 8.14 16.05 -1.35
C PHE A 56 9.19 17.11 -1.06
N ASN A 57 10.39 16.92 -1.62
CA ASN A 57 11.38 17.98 -1.68
C ASN A 57 10.83 19.01 -2.67
N PHE A 58 10.01 19.94 -2.19
CA PHE A 58 9.83 21.20 -2.89
C PHE A 58 11.22 21.81 -2.90
N ASN A 59 11.90 21.74 -4.05
CA ASN A 59 13.13 22.50 -4.26
C ASN A 59 12.92 23.88 -3.64
N ASP A 60 13.89 24.34 -2.85
CA ASP A 60 13.93 25.65 -2.22
C ASP A 60 13.82 26.77 -3.29
N GLN A 61 12.65 26.93 -3.91
CA GLN A 61 12.22 28.22 -4.40
C GLN A 61 11.93 28.97 -3.12
N GLU A 62 12.90 29.79 -2.71
CA GLU A 62 12.84 30.74 -1.60
C GLU A 62 11.39 31.09 -1.30
N THR A 63 10.80 30.46 -0.27
CA THR A 63 9.49 30.90 0.21
C THR A 63 9.71 32.34 0.61
N GLU A 64 9.14 33.28 -0.15
CA GLU A 64 9.17 34.69 0.23
C GLU A 64 8.76 34.74 1.71
N PRO A 65 9.58 35.29 2.63
CA PRO A 65 9.41 35.10 4.08
C PRO A 65 8.11 35.65 4.70
N GLN A 66 7.11 36.00 3.88
CA GLN A 66 5.87 36.67 4.25
C GLN A 66 4.63 36.22 3.46
N LYS A 67 4.66 35.12 2.68
CA LYS A 67 3.43 34.60 2.06
C LYS A 67 2.56 33.93 3.14
N LEU A 68 1.53 34.63 3.60
CA LEU A 68 0.46 34.04 4.38
C LEU A 68 -0.30 33.06 3.50
N LEU A 69 -0.36 31.80 3.92
CA LEU A 69 -1.14 30.76 3.24
C LEU A 69 -2.62 31.16 3.21
N THR A 70 -3.25 30.97 2.08
CA THR A 70 -4.70 31.09 1.97
C THR A 70 -5.38 30.00 2.79
N PRO A 71 -6.63 30.22 3.27
CA PRO A 71 -7.38 29.16 3.95
C PRO A 71 -7.51 27.87 3.12
N GLU A 72 -7.48 27.97 1.78
CA GLU A 72 -7.51 26.82 0.87
C GLU A 72 -6.16 26.07 0.87
N GLU A 73 -5.02 26.77 0.79
CA GLU A 73 -3.68 26.18 0.94
C GLU A 73 -3.48 25.59 2.35
N VAL A 74 -4.03 26.23 3.40
CA VAL A 74 -4.03 25.68 4.76
C VAL A 74 -4.89 24.42 4.82
N MET A 75 -6.10 24.43 4.26
CA MET A 75 -6.96 23.24 4.22
C MET A 75 -6.35 22.09 3.40
N GLU A 76 -5.65 22.40 2.30
CA GLU A 76 -4.93 21.41 1.49
C GLU A 76 -3.78 20.78 2.28
N LEU A 77 -2.97 21.60 2.97
CA LEU A 77 -1.91 21.12 3.86
C LEU A 77 -2.45 20.34 5.06
N GLU A 78 -3.55 20.79 5.66
CA GLU A 78 -4.20 20.10 6.79
C GLU A 78 -4.91 18.81 6.36
N SER A 79 -5.35 18.71 5.11
CA SER A 79 -5.86 17.47 4.53
C SER A 79 -4.77 16.40 4.41
N ASP A 80 -3.50 16.82 4.43
CA ASP A 80 -2.33 15.99 4.23
C ASP A 80 -1.81 15.35 5.53
N THR A 81 -2.69 14.58 6.18
CA THR A 81 -2.35 13.92 7.44
C THR A 81 -1.18 12.94 7.28
N ARG A 82 -0.03 13.27 7.89
CA ARG A 82 1.16 12.40 7.87
C ARG A 82 0.90 11.10 8.64
N ILE A 83 1.25 9.98 8.01
CA ILE A 83 1.22 8.66 8.67
C ILE A 83 2.55 8.46 9.39
N HIS A 84 2.50 8.17 10.69
CA HIS A 84 3.67 7.80 11.46
C HIS A 84 3.86 6.28 11.39
N TRP A 85 4.95 5.84 10.77
CA TRP A 85 5.32 4.42 10.66
C TRP A 85 6.33 4.04 11.72
N ASP A 86 6.15 2.89 12.35
CA ASP A 86 7.21 2.28 13.13
C ASP A 86 8.21 1.54 12.22
N ASP A 87 9.37 1.19 12.78
CA ASP A 87 10.43 0.49 12.04
C ASP A 87 9.98 -0.88 11.53
N SER A 88 9.09 -1.58 12.26
CA SER A 88 8.60 -2.90 11.86
C SER A 88 7.66 -2.84 10.67
N GLU A 89 6.92 -1.73 10.53
CA GLU A 89 5.97 -1.45 9.46
C GLU A 89 6.74 -1.03 8.21
N LEU A 90 7.76 -0.18 8.38
CA LEU A 90 8.70 0.19 7.32
C LEU A 90 9.42 -1.05 6.78
N GLN A 91 9.92 -1.91 7.67
CA GLN A 91 10.59 -3.14 7.28
C GLN A 91 9.64 -4.07 6.53
N PHE A 92 8.41 -4.23 7.01
CA PHE A 92 7.39 -5.03 6.32
C PHE A 92 7.07 -4.51 4.92
N MET A 93 6.95 -3.19 4.74
CA MET A 93 6.70 -2.63 3.41
C MET A 93 7.86 -2.93 2.45
N LYS A 94 9.11 -2.79 2.91
CA LYS A 94 10.30 -3.12 2.13
C LYS A 94 10.34 -4.60 1.78
N ASP A 95 10.16 -5.48 2.77
CA ASP A 95 10.17 -6.92 2.56
C ASP A 95 9.05 -7.34 1.60
N LEU A 96 7.82 -6.85 1.78
CA LEU A 96 6.71 -7.21 0.92
C LEU A 96 6.95 -6.74 -0.52
N THR A 97 7.50 -5.53 -0.70
CA THR A 97 7.85 -5.00 -2.03
C THR A 97 8.90 -5.89 -2.70
N THR A 98 10.03 -6.14 -2.02
CA THR A 98 11.12 -6.96 -2.53
C THR A 98 10.64 -8.37 -2.86
N ARG A 99 9.95 -9.05 -1.94
CA ARG A 99 9.42 -10.41 -2.16
C ARG A 99 8.40 -10.47 -3.30
N THR A 100 7.57 -9.42 -3.46
CA THR A 100 6.63 -9.35 -4.57
C THR A 100 7.34 -9.23 -5.92
N MET A 101 8.43 -8.47 -5.98
CA MET A 101 9.24 -8.36 -7.19
C MET A 101 10.00 -9.65 -7.50
N GLU A 102 10.57 -10.31 -6.48
CA GLU A 102 11.27 -11.59 -6.62
C GLU A 102 10.34 -12.73 -7.10
N GLU A 103 9.11 -12.78 -6.61
CA GLU A 103 8.13 -13.81 -6.98
C GLU A 103 7.29 -13.44 -8.22
N MET A 104 7.63 -12.37 -8.94
CA MET A 104 6.78 -11.85 -10.02
C MET A 104 6.52 -12.88 -11.12
N GLU A 105 7.57 -13.50 -11.66
CA GLU A 105 7.46 -14.50 -12.74
C GLU A 105 6.69 -15.75 -12.28
N TYR A 106 6.97 -16.23 -11.07
CA TYR A 106 6.25 -17.36 -10.50
C TYR A 106 4.77 -17.06 -10.27
N SER A 107 4.47 -15.87 -9.73
CA SER A 107 3.11 -15.39 -9.50
C SER A 107 2.35 -15.27 -10.81
N ASP A 108 2.96 -14.69 -11.84
CA ASP A 108 2.35 -14.56 -13.17
C ASP A 108 1.99 -15.92 -13.76
N GLY A 109 2.89 -16.91 -13.67
CA GLY A 109 2.62 -18.27 -14.14
C GLY A 109 1.49 -18.97 -13.37
N LEU A 110 1.30 -18.67 -12.08
CA LEU A 110 0.14 -19.16 -11.31
C LEU A 110 -1.16 -18.46 -11.73
N ILE A 111 -1.11 -17.14 -11.90
CA ILE A 111 -2.26 -16.33 -12.30
C ILE A 111 -2.75 -16.76 -13.69
N GLU A 112 -1.85 -16.93 -14.66
CA GLU A 112 -2.18 -17.45 -16.00
C GLU A 112 -2.88 -18.80 -15.96
N ARG A 113 -2.36 -19.70 -15.11
CA ARG A 113 -2.88 -21.07 -15.01
C ARG A 113 -4.30 -21.09 -14.43
N PHE A 114 -4.59 -20.24 -13.46
CA PHE A 114 -5.86 -20.26 -12.72
C PHE A 114 -6.90 -19.24 -13.21
N ALA A 115 -6.48 -18.20 -13.92
CA ALA A 115 -7.37 -17.27 -14.61
C ALA A 115 -7.88 -17.92 -15.91
N GLN A 116 -8.86 -18.84 -15.78
CA GLN A 116 -9.53 -19.60 -16.85
C GLN A 116 -9.65 -18.84 -18.20
N ASN A 117 -8.67 -18.98 -19.10
CA ASN A 117 -8.60 -18.40 -20.45
C ASN A 117 -8.48 -16.86 -20.55
N TRP A 118 -7.94 -16.17 -19.54
CA TRP A 118 -7.60 -14.75 -19.67
C TRP A 118 -6.12 -14.59 -20.02
N GLU A 119 -5.81 -13.82 -21.07
CA GLU A 119 -4.45 -13.30 -21.26
C GLU A 119 -4.13 -12.37 -20.08
N LEU A 120 -2.92 -12.46 -19.49
CA LEU A 120 -2.52 -11.60 -18.36
C LEU A 120 -2.69 -10.11 -18.64
N ASP A 121 -2.57 -9.72 -19.92
CA ASP A 121 -2.72 -8.34 -20.38
C ASP A 121 -4.16 -7.83 -20.33
N ARG A 122 -5.15 -8.72 -20.14
CA ARG A 122 -6.56 -8.35 -19.98
C ARG A 122 -6.98 -8.21 -18.51
N ILE A 123 -6.14 -8.69 -17.59
CA ILE A 123 -6.36 -8.52 -16.15
C ILE A 123 -6.01 -7.07 -15.80
N ALA A 124 -6.86 -6.41 -15.01
CA ALA A 124 -6.57 -5.06 -14.54
C ALA A 124 -5.21 -5.02 -13.83
N LEU A 125 -4.41 -3.98 -14.11
CA LEU A 125 -3.07 -3.82 -13.53
C LEU A 125 -3.07 -3.98 -12.01
N ILE A 126 -4.05 -3.37 -11.34
CA ILE A 126 -4.22 -3.43 -9.89
C ILE A 126 -4.51 -4.87 -9.44
N ASP A 127 -5.41 -5.59 -10.11
CA ASP A 127 -5.72 -6.99 -9.77
C ASP A 127 -4.48 -7.88 -9.90
N ARG A 128 -3.67 -7.67 -10.95
CA ARG A 128 -2.42 -8.40 -11.17
C ARG A 128 -1.40 -8.13 -10.06
N ILE A 129 -1.25 -6.87 -9.65
CA ILE A 129 -0.38 -6.47 -8.53
C ILE A 129 -0.87 -7.07 -7.22
N LEU A 130 -2.17 -7.01 -6.94
CA LEU A 130 -2.78 -7.57 -5.73
C LEU A 130 -2.59 -9.09 -5.64
N LEU A 131 -2.73 -9.82 -6.75
CA LEU A 131 -2.48 -11.25 -6.80
C LEU A 131 -0.99 -11.58 -6.57
N ARG A 132 -0.06 -10.83 -7.18
CA ARG A 132 1.38 -10.99 -6.94
C ARG A 132 1.75 -10.74 -5.48
N MET A 133 1.22 -9.66 -4.88
CA MET A 133 1.40 -9.35 -3.47
C MET A 133 0.90 -10.49 -2.58
N ALA A 134 -0.28 -11.04 -2.89
CA ALA A 134 -0.85 -12.15 -2.15
C ALA A 134 0.05 -13.40 -2.21
N VAL A 135 0.54 -13.77 -3.40
CA VAL A 135 1.45 -14.92 -3.57
C VAL A 135 2.73 -14.72 -2.76
N ALA A 136 3.36 -13.56 -2.85
CA ALA A 136 4.56 -13.24 -2.08
C ALA A 136 4.31 -13.29 -0.57
N GLU A 137 3.19 -12.74 -0.09
CA GLU A 137 2.83 -12.77 1.32
C GLU A 137 2.54 -14.19 1.83
N LEU A 138 1.85 -15.00 1.02
CA LEU A 138 1.56 -16.40 1.35
C LEU A 138 2.83 -17.23 1.51
N ILE A 139 3.82 -17.04 0.64
CA ILE A 139 5.06 -17.81 0.61
C ILE A 139 6.03 -17.36 1.70
N HIS A 140 6.25 -16.05 1.85
CA HIS A 140 7.38 -15.53 2.62
C HIS A 140 7.01 -15.09 4.05
N PHE A 141 5.73 -14.80 4.32
CA PHE A 141 5.28 -14.25 5.61
C PHE A 141 4.55 -15.33 6.40
N THR A 142 5.36 -16.20 7.00
CA THR A 142 4.91 -17.43 7.67
C THR A 142 4.07 -17.16 8.93
N GLU A 143 4.24 -15.99 9.52
CA GLU A 143 3.55 -15.49 10.71
C GLU A 143 2.14 -14.96 10.41
N ILE A 144 1.84 -14.67 9.14
CA ILE A 144 0.54 -14.14 8.72
C ILE A 144 -0.38 -15.29 8.30
N PRO A 145 -1.56 -15.48 8.92
CA PRO A 145 -2.50 -16.52 8.52
C PRO A 145 -2.94 -16.37 7.07
N THR A 146 -3.09 -17.49 6.36
CA THR A 146 -3.53 -17.52 4.95
C THR A 146 -4.82 -16.73 4.73
N LYS A 147 -5.82 -16.91 5.60
CA LYS A 147 -7.09 -16.17 5.53
C LYS A 147 -6.94 -14.66 5.70
N VAL A 148 -6.00 -14.21 6.55
CA VAL A 148 -5.77 -12.79 6.75
C VAL A 148 -5.21 -12.18 5.48
N THR A 149 -4.21 -12.80 4.86
CA THR A 149 -3.67 -12.34 3.57
C THR A 149 -4.77 -12.23 2.51
N ILE A 150 -5.58 -13.29 2.33
CA ILE A 150 -6.67 -13.29 1.35
C ILE A 150 -7.68 -12.16 1.61
N ASN A 151 -8.13 -12.02 2.85
CA ASN A 151 -9.10 -10.98 3.22
C ASN A 151 -8.56 -9.57 2.97
N GLU A 152 -7.32 -9.29 3.38
CA GLU A 152 -6.72 -7.96 3.19
C GLU A 152 -6.56 -7.61 1.71
N ILE A 153 -6.21 -8.58 0.87
CA ILE A 153 -6.08 -8.37 -0.58
C ILE A 153 -7.45 -8.15 -1.24
N ILE A 154 -8.49 -8.87 -0.81
CA ILE A 154 -9.86 -8.67 -1.28
C ILE A 154 -10.40 -7.29 -0.88
N GLU A 155 -10.11 -6.84 0.35
CA GLU A 155 -10.50 -5.50 0.80
C GLU A 155 -9.81 -4.40 -0.01
N LEU A 156 -8.53 -4.56 -0.36
CA LEU A 156 -7.86 -3.64 -1.28
C LEU A 156 -8.51 -3.65 -2.67
N ALA A 157 -8.85 -4.82 -3.20
CA ALA A 157 -9.52 -4.92 -4.50
C ALA A 157 -10.85 -4.15 -4.55
N LYS A 158 -11.63 -4.19 -3.46
CA LYS A 158 -12.89 -3.42 -3.35
C LYS A 158 -12.68 -1.90 -3.38
N GLY A 159 -11.56 -1.42 -2.83
CA GLY A 159 -11.25 0.01 -2.76
C GLY A 159 -10.60 0.57 -4.03
N TYR A 160 -9.84 -0.26 -4.75
CA TYR A 160 -8.93 0.22 -5.81
C TYR A 160 -9.21 -0.37 -7.20
N SER A 161 -10.07 -1.38 -7.32
CA SER A 161 -10.32 -2.08 -8.59
C SER A 161 -11.81 -2.07 -8.97
N THR A 162 -12.22 -2.97 -9.86
CA THR A 162 -13.59 -3.04 -10.37
C THR A 162 -14.53 -3.81 -9.44
N ASP A 163 -15.84 -3.59 -9.58
CA ASP A 163 -16.88 -4.29 -8.79
C ASP A 163 -16.83 -5.82 -8.88
N LYS A 164 -16.18 -6.38 -9.91
CA LYS A 164 -16.04 -7.83 -10.11
C LYS A 164 -14.70 -8.38 -9.60
N SER A 165 -13.75 -7.52 -9.24
CA SER A 165 -12.38 -7.90 -8.91
C SER A 165 -12.29 -8.68 -7.60
N ASN A 166 -13.13 -8.38 -6.62
CA ASN A 166 -13.19 -9.13 -5.35
C ASN A 166 -13.52 -10.62 -5.56
N VAL A 167 -14.51 -10.94 -6.41
CA VAL A 167 -14.92 -12.33 -6.71
C VAL A 167 -13.85 -13.02 -7.53
N PHE A 168 -13.29 -12.33 -8.53
CA PHE A 168 -12.21 -12.84 -9.37
C PHE A 168 -10.97 -13.19 -8.55
N ILE A 169 -10.46 -12.23 -7.76
CA ILE A 169 -9.27 -12.42 -6.92
C ILE A 169 -9.49 -13.55 -5.92
N ASN A 170 -10.64 -13.60 -5.25
CA ASN A 170 -10.93 -14.70 -4.32
C ASN A 170 -10.84 -16.06 -5.02
N GLY A 171 -11.47 -16.21 -6.20
CA GLY A 171 -11.43 -17.46 -6.95
C GLY A 171 -10.03 -17.89 -7.39
N VAL A 172 -9.19 -16.93 -7.79
CA VAL A 172 -7.78 -17.22 -8.14
C VAL A 172 -6.97 -17.59 -6.90
N LEU A 173 -7.12 -16.85 -5.79
CA LEU A 173 -6.38 -17.10 -4.55
C LEU A 173 -6.72 -18.45 -3.92
N ASP A 174 -7.98 -18.90 -4.00
CA ASP A 174 -8.37 -20.23 -3.54
C ASP A 174 -7.60 -21.32 -4.29
N ALA A 175 -7.45 -21.20 -5.62
CA ALA A 175 -6.67 -22.13 -6.42
C ALA A 175 -5.16 -22.05 -6.13
N VAL A 176 -4.63 -20.82 -5.98
CA VAL A 176 -3.23 -20.57 -5.61
C VAL A 176 -2.88 -21.22 -4.27
N VAL A 177 -3.74 -21.11 -3.26
CA VAL A 177 -3.47 -21.73 -1.94
C VAL A 177 -3.38 -23.24 -2.04
N VAL A 178 -4.24 -23.89 -2.84
CA VAL A 178 -4.19 -25.33 -3.08
C VAL A 178 -2.88 -25.72 -3.76
N GLU A 179 -2.44 -24.97 -4.77
CA GLU A 179 -1.17 -25.20 -5.46
C GLU A 179 0.04 -25.03 -4.52
N LEU A 180 0.10 -23.93 -3.77
CA LEU A 180 1.21 -23.64 -2.86
C LEU A 180 1.29 -24.67 -1.72
N THR A 181 0.15 -25.21 -1.30
CA THR A 181 0.09 -26.31 -0.32
C THR A 181 0.64 -27.60 -0.94
N THR A 182 0.23 -27.92 -2.17
CA THR A 182 0.65 -29.14 -2.88
C THR A 182 2.14 -29.10 -3.23
N SER A 183 2.68 -27.92 -3.55
CA SER A 183 4.10 -27.72 -3.88
C SER A 183 4.97 -27.46 -2.64
N GLU A 184 4.43 -27.60 -1.43
CA GLU A 184 5.11 -27.34 -0.15
C GLU A 184 5.75 -25.93 -0.02
N ARG A 185 5.23 -24.94 -0.75
CA ARG A 185 5.68 -23.53 -0.66
C ARG A 185 4.91 -22.73 0.37
N LEU A 186 3.71 -23.18 0.76
CA LEU A 186 2.92 -22.57 1.84
C LEU A 186 3.37 -23.14 3.20
N LYS A 187 4.18 -22.37 3.93
CA LYS A 187 4.63 -22.74 5.29
C LYS A 187 4.19 -21.66 6.27
N LYS A 188 3.20 -21.97 7.10
CA LYS A 188 2.71 -21.05 8.14
C LYS A 188 3.14 -21.55 9.53
N ILE A 189 3.58 -20.64 10.39
CA ILE A 189 4.13 -20.95 11.72
C ILE A 189 3.19 -20.41 12.81
N GLY A 190 2.33 -21.27 13.37
CA GLY A 190 1.42 -20.90 14.47
C GLY A 190 0.15 -21.75 14.54
N ARG A 191 -0.43 -21.94 15.74
CA ARG A 191 -1.71 -22.65 15.91
C ARG A 191 -2.82 -21.81 15.25
N GLY A 192 -3.55 -22.40 14.29
CA GLY A 192 -4.68 -21.77 13.60
C GLY A 192 -4.35 -21.03 12.29
N LEU A 193 -3.11 -21.13 11.78
CA LEU A 193 -2.72 -20.48 10.51
C LEU A 193 -3.00 -21.30 9.25
N HIS A 194 -3.42 -22.56 9.42
CA HIS A 194 -3.77 -23.49 8.35
C HIS A 194 -5.27 -23.56 8.07
N GLU A 195 -6.11 -22.96 8.93
CA GLU A 195 -7.56 -23.06 8.86
C GLU A 195 -8.19 -21.92 8.09
#